data_AF-A0AAP0F8Y4-F1
#
_entry.id   AF-A0AAP0F8Y4-F1
#
_cell.length_a   1.000
_cell.length_b   1.000
_cell.length_c   1.000
_cell.angle_alpha   90.00
_cell.angle_beta   90.00
_cell.angle_gamma   90.00
#
_symmetry.space_group_name_H-M   'P 1'
#
loop_
_entity.id
_entity.type
_entity.pdbx_description
1 polymer ?
#
loop_
_entity_poly.entity_id
_entity_poly.type
_entity_poly.pdbx_seq_one_letter_code
_entity_poly.pdbx_strand_id
1 'polypeptide(L)'
;MGRLLRGTVKSQYLPYFRWDPSIDEAIVIAAYYAKACVSYGTLKHELRPLGVRPDFVTDEAWNRYRDYWASADFRAKFEKASHNGKNEKGGPCIGPSKHNGGIQSFRTYEDILALDKDEDHVTPNDVFLHVHKKDHDGVIFIDSRLVQFHVSILLI
;
A
#
# COMPACT_ATOMS: atom_id res chain seq x y z
N MET A 1 -6.67 44.41 4.36
CA MET A 1 -6.33 43.66 3.12
C MET A 1 -5.70 42.34 3.52
N GLY A 2 -6.38 41.22 3.30
CA GLY A 2 -5.88 39.88 3.60
C GLY A 2 -6.63 38.87 2.74
N ARG A 3 -6.08 38.57 1.57
CA ARG A 3 -6.69 37.67 0.59
C ARG A 3 -6.23 36.25 0.92
N LEU A 4 -7.02 35.53 1.72
CA LEU A 4 -6.83 34.11 1.97
C LEU A 4 -7.00 33.34 0.65
N LEU A 5 -5.92 32.75 0.18
CA LEU A 5 -5.91 31.82 -0.94
C LEU A 5 -6.74 30.59 -0.54
N ARG A 6 -7.84 30.38 -1.28
CA ARG A 6 -8.69 29.19 -1.17
C ARG A 6 -7.93 28.02 -1.79
N GLY A 7 -7.15 27.33 -0.98
CA GLY A 7 -6.66 25.98 -1.27
C GLY A 7 -7.64 24.98 -0.66
N THR A 8 -8.48 24.39 -1.50
CA THR A 8 -9.51 23.42 -1.09
C THR A 8 -8.88 22.10 -0.65
N VAL A 9 -8.47 22.00 0.61
CA VAL A 9 -8.41 20.70 1.30
C VAL A 9 -9.77 20.51 1.96
N LYS A 10 -10.74 19.96 1.20
CA LYS A 10 -11.97 19.44 1.78
C LYS A 10 -11.61 18.20 2.60
N SER A 11 -11.09 18.42 3.81
CA SER A 11 -11.01 17.40 4.83
C SER A 11 -12.43 17.06 5.23
N GLN A 12 -12.90 15.90 4.76
CA GLN A 12 -14.11 15.19 5.16
C GLN A 12 -14.32 15.02 6.69
N TYR A 13 -13.39 15.51 7.51
CA TYR A 13 -13.41 15.45 8.97
C TYR A 13 -13.70 16.80 9.66
N LEU A 14 -13.66 17.93 8.95
CA LEU A 14 -13.92 19.25 9.54
C LEU A 14 -15.36 19.48 10.05
N PRO A 15 -16.43 18.93 9.43
CA PRO A 15 -17.79 19.13 9.92
C PRO A 15 -18.06 18.51 11.31
N TYR A 16 -17.22 17.55 11.73
CA TYR A 16 -17.44 16.76 12.95
C TYR A 16 -16.50 17.14 14.10
N PHE A 17 -15.54 18.05 13.86
CA PHE A 17 -14.63 18.49 14.92
C PHE A 17 -15.30 19.57 15.78
N ARG A 18 -15.91 19.15 16.88
CA ARG A 18 -16.38 20.06 17.94
C ARG A 18 -15.31 20.14 19.01
N TRP A 19 -14.81 21.34 19.28
CA TRP A 19 -13.98 21.59 20.45
C TRP A 19 -14.85 21.39 21.70
N ASP A 20 -14.48 20.41 22.52
CA ASP A 20 -15.13 20.17 23.79
C ASP A 20 -14.27 20.76 24.91
N PRO A 21 -14.69 21.89 25.51
CA PRO A 21 -13.93 22.55 26.56
C PRO A 21 -13.90 21.78 27.88
N SER A 22 -14.65 20.67 28.00
CA SER A 22 -14.59 19.77 29.14
C SER A 22 -13.44 18.75 29.05
N ILE A 23 -12.84 18.59 27.86
CA ILE A 23 -11.66 17.75 27.69
C ILE A 23 -10.44 18.53 28.18
N ASP A 24 -9.68 17.90 29.08
CA ASP A 24 -8.44 18.45 29.59
C ASP A 24 -7.47 18.79 28.45
N GLU A 25 -6.97 20.02 28.46
CA GLU A 25 -6.05 20.54 27.44
C GLU A 25 -4.79 19.68 27.30
N ALA A 26 -4.28 19.11 28.39
CA ALA A 26 -3.12 18.23 28.37
C ALA A 26 -3.40 16.93 27.59
N ILE A 27 -4.61 16.39 27.66
CA ILE A 27 -5.03 15.21 26.90
C ILE A 27 -5.06 15.53 25.40
N VAL A 28 -5.62 16.69 25.04
CA VAL A 28 -5.67 17.15 23.64
C VAL A 28 -4.27 17.36 23.09
N ILE A 29 -3.39 18.03 23.84
CA ILE A 29 -2.00 18.27 23.47
C ILE A 29 -1.25 16.94 23.28
N ALA A 30 -1.40 15.99 24.21
CA ALA A 30 -0.77 14.68 24.11
C ALA A 30 -1.25 13.90 22.87
N ALA A 31 -2.56 13.88 22.61
CA ALA A 31 -3.13 13.23 21.44
C ALA A 31 -2.68 13.89 20.13
N TYR A 32 -2.59 15.23 20.11
CA TYR A 32 -2.08 15.98 18.99
C TYR A 32 -0.61 15.62 18.70
N TYR A 33 0.26 15.67 19.71
CA TYR A 33 1.68 15.31 19.52
C TYR A 33 1.86 13.86 19.07
N ALA A 34 1.09 12.92 19.61
CA ALA A 34 1.13 11.52 19.15
C ALA A 34 0.79 11.42 17.65
N LYS A 35 -0.28 12.09 17.20
CA LYS A 35 -0.70 12.09 15.80
C LYS A 35 0.27 12.85 14.90
N ALA A 36 0.83 13.96 15.38
CA ALA A 36 1.84 14.74 14.69
C ALA A 36 3.11 13.92 14.48
N CYS A 37 3.59 13.19 15.50
CA CYS A 37 4.76 12.31 15.39
C CYS A 37 4.60 11.26 14.28
N VAL A 38 3.43 10.62 14.18
CA VAL A 38 3.13 9.67 13.09
C VAL A 38 3.13 10.39 11.74
N SER A 39 2.45 11.53 11.66
CA SER A 39 2.32 12.31 10.41
C SER A 39 3.67 12.79 9.90
N TYR A 40 4.52 13.37 10.76
CA TYR A 40 5.89 13.77 10.42
C TYR A 40 6.79 12.57 10.10
N GLY A 41 6.54 11.43 10.75
CA GLY A 41 7.19 10.16 10.46
C GLY A 41 6.97 9.73 9.01
N THR A 42 5.74 9.84 8.51
CA THR A 42 5.36 9.52 7.13
C THR A 42 5.79 10.60 6.14
N LEU A 43 5.60 11.88 6.49
CA LEU A 43 5.85 13.02 5.63
C LEU A 43 7.26 13.00 5.02
N LYS A 44 8.30 12.71 5.80
CA LYS A 44 9.67 12.63 5.27
C LYS A 44 9.79 11.58 4.13
N HIS A 45 9.09 10.46 4.19
CA HIS A 45 9.15 9.46 3.13
C HIS A 45 8.43 9.93 1.85
N GLU A 46 7.35 10.69 1.99
CA GLU A 46 6.61 11.30 0.87
C GLU A 46 7.39 12.43 0.21
N LEU A 47 8.14 13.22 0.99
CA LEU A 47 8.91 14.35 0.47
C LEU A 47 10.20 13.92 -0.24
N ARG A 48 10.79 12.78 0.13
CA ARG A 48 12.03 12.27 -0.48
C ARG A 48 11.98 12.19 -2.03
N PRO A 49 10.98 11.54 -2.66
CA PRO A 49 10.92 11.43 -4.12
C PRO A 49 10.74 12.79 -4.83
N LEU A 50 10.17 13.79 -4.15
CA LEU A 50 10.04 15.14 -4.71
C LEU A 50 11.39 15.83 -4.87
N GLY A 51 12.37 15.49 -4.02
CA GLY A 51 13.74 16.01 -4.07
C GLY A 51 13.89 17.51 -3.75
N VAL A 52 12.78 18.24 -3.61
CA VAL A 52 12.72 19.68 -3.35
C VAL A 52 12.06 19.92 -2.00
N ARG A 53 12.60 20.87 -1.23
CA ARG A 53 12.05 21.28 0.06
C ARG A 53 10.74 22.06 -0.15
N PRO A 54 9.61 21.64 0.45
CA PRO A 54 8.39 22.44 0.47
C PRO A 54 8.50 23.65 1.41
N ASP A 55 7.77 24.72 1.12
CA ASP A 55 7.79 25.98 1.91
C ASP A 55 7.39 25.80 3.37
N PHE A 56 6.54 24.81 3.68
CA PHE A 56 6.09 24.54 5.05
C PHE A 56 7.11 23.75 5.88
N VAL A 57 8.23 23.31 5.29
CA VAL A 57 9.31 22.59 5.98
C VAL A 57 10.47 23.53 6.21
N THR A 58 10.88 23.69 7.47
CA THR A 58 12.03 24.53 7.81
C THR A 58 13.34 23.98 7.24
N ASP A 59 14.33 24.85 7.01
CA ASP A 59 15.66 24.42 6.54
C ASP A 59 16.29 23.39 7.47
N GLU A 60 16.16 23.58 8.78
CA GLU A 60 16.69 22.65 9.78
C GLU A 60 16.06 21.24 9.66
N ALA A 61 14.73 21.16 9.56
CA ALA A 61 14.04 19.89 9.40
C ALA A 61 14.41 19.21 8.07
N TRP A 62 14.48 19.98 6.99
CA TRP A 62 14.87 19.47 5.67
C TRP A 62 16.29 18.91 5.68
N ASN A 63 17.25 19.62 6.29
CA ASN A 63 18.62 19.16 6.43
C ASN A 63 18.69 17.85 7.22
N ARG A 64 17.98 17.74 8.34
CA ARG A 64 17.89 16.49 9.12
C ARG A 64 17.32 15.33 8.29
N TYR A 65 16.33 15.59 7.44
CA TYR A 65 15.79 14.56 6.55
C TYR A 65 16.80 14.13 5.50
N ARG A 66 17.53 15.09 4.90
CA ARG A 66 18.61 14.78 3.95
C ARG A 66 19.71 13.96 4.59
N ASP A 67 20.16 14.32 5.78
CA ASP A 67 21.18 13.58 6.53
C ASP A 67 20.70 12.16 6.85
N TYR A 68 19.43 12.03 7.27
CA TYR A 68 18.81 10.73 7.50
C TYR A 68 18.77 9.87 6.22
N TRP A 69 18.37 10.43 5.07
CA TRP A 69 18.35 9.68 3.80
C TRP A 69 19.75 9.37 3.27
N ALA A 70 20.75 10.18 3.61
CA ALA A 70 22.15 9.96 3.26
C ALA A 70 22.82 8.91 4.17
N SER A 71 22.27 8.65 5.36
CA SER A 71 22.83 7.69 6.32
C SER A 71 23.00 6.30 5.72
N ALA A 72 24.09 5.62 6.10
CA ALA A 72 24.39 4.27 5.65
C ALA A 72 23.26 3.28 5.99
N ASP A 73 22.69 3.40 7.19
CA ASP A 73 21.59 2.56 7.66
C ASP A 73 20.34 2.69 6.79
N PHE A 74 19.95 3.94 6.47
CA PHE A 74 18.79 4.17 5.62
C PHE A 74 19.05 3.65 4.21
N ARG A 75 20.23 3.93 3.63
CA ARG A 75 20.59 3.43 2.30
C ARG A 75 20.59 1.90 2.26
N ALA A 76 21.19 1.23 3.25
CA ALA A 76 21.19 -0.22 3.34
C ALA A 76 19.78 -0.80 3.43
N LYS A 77 18.89 -0.21 4.25
CA LYS A 77 17.48 -0.60 4.33
C LYS A 77 16.73 -0.34 3.03
N PHE A 78 16.97 0.80 2.39
CA PHE A 78 16.33 1.17 1.15
C PHE A 78 16.76 0.27 -0.01
N GLU A 79 18.06 0.00 -0.16
CA GLU A 79 18.58 -0.95 -1.15
C GLU A 79 18.03 -2.34 -0.89
N LYS A 80 18.05 -2.82 0.36
CA LYS A 80 17.44 -4.10 0.72
C LYS A 80 15.94 -4.13 0.42
N ALA A 81 15.19 -3.06 0.66
CA ALA A 81 13.78 -2.98 0.33
C ALA A 81 13.52 -2.91 -1.18
N SER A 82 14.34 -2.16 -1.93
CA SER A 82 14.28 -2.10 -3.39
C SER A 82 14.58 -3.46 -4.01
N HIS A 83 15.62 -4.13 -3.50
CA HIS A 83 16.01 -5.47 -3.90
C HIS A 83 14.96 -6.50 -3.45
N ASN A 84 14.39 -6.41 -2.25
CA ASN A 84 13.28 -7.29 -1.83
C ASN A 84 11.98 -7.05 -2.60
N GLY A 85 11.78 -5.85 -3.15
CA GLY A 85 10.66 -5.54 -4.05
C GLY A 85 10.90 -5.99 -5.49
N LYS A 86 12.17 -6.11 -5.90
CA LYS A 86 12.59 -6.54 -7.25
C LYS A 86 12.97 -8.01 -7.34
N ASN A 87 13.34 -8.63 -6.23
CA ASN A 87 13.82 -9.99 -6.18
C ASN A 87 12.73 -10.87 -5.63
N GLU A 88 12.54 -11.97 -6.33
CA GLU A 88 12.07 -13.21 -5.73
C GLU A 88 12.89 -13.46 -4.44
N LYS A 89 12.29 -13.20 -3.26
CA LYS A 89 12.73 -13.62 -1.92
C LYS A 89 13.28 -15.08 -1.80
N GLY A 90 14.44 -15.45 -2.35
CA GLY A 90 15.15 -16.68 -1.93
C GLY A 90 15.56 -17.69 -3.00
N GLY A 91 15.68 -17.28 -4.26
CA GLY A 91 16.09 -18.15 -5.36
C GLY A 91 14.94 -18.42 -6.33
N PRO A 92 15.20 -19.20 -7.41
CA PRO A 92 14.15 -19.55 -8.36
C PRO A 92 12.97 -20.17 -7.59
N CYS A 93 11.76 -19.67 -7.85
CA CYS A 93 10.50 -20.06 -7.20
C CYS A 93 10.23 -19.48 -5.81
N ILE A 94 10.97 -18.49 -5.32
CA ILE A 94 10.65 -17.87 -4.03
C ILE A 94 10.56 -16.36 -4.16
N GLY A 95 9.55 -15.80 -4.80
CA GLY A 95 9.07 -14.51 -4.31
C GLY A 95 7.88 -13.96 -5.04
N PRO A 96 7.63 -12.67 -4.78
CA PRO A 96 6.61 -12.30 -3.82
C PRO A 96 5.31 -13.03 -4.16
N SER A 97 4.72 -13.71 -3.17
CA SER A 97 3.31 -14.07 -3.28
C SER A 97 2.58 -12.79 -3.68
N LYS A 98 2.11 -12.70 -4.93
CA LYS A 98 1.23 -11.62 -5.40
C LYS A 98 -0.16 -11.82 -4.78
N HIS A 99 -0.21 -12.10 -3.50
CA HIS A 99 -1.44 -12.12 -2.74
C HIS A 99 -1.78 -10.68 -2.35
N ASN A 100 -2.05 -9.87 -3.37
CA ASN A 100 -2.90 -8.68 -3.23
C ASN A 100 -4.38 -9.06 -3.36
N GLY A 101 -4.68 -10.36 -3.43
CA GLY A 101 -6.04 -10.85 -3.45
C GLY A 101 -6.43 -11.47 -2.13
N GLY A 102 -6.82 -10.66 -1.14
CA GLY A 102 -7.55 -11.19 0.02
C GLY A 102 -8.76 -12.03 -0.41
N ILE A 103 -9.36 -12.81 0.49
CA ILE A 103 -10.63 -13.53 0.25
C ILE A 103 -11.67 -12.68 -0.53
N GLN A 104 -11.68 -11.37 -0.29
CA GLN A 104 -12.55 -10.41 -0.97
C GLN A 104 -12.30 -10.30 -2.48
N SER A 105 -11.07 -10.40 -2.97
CA SER A 105 -10.81 -10.39 -4.41
C SER A 105 -11.29 -11.67 -5.08
N PHE A 106 -11.15 -12.83 -4.42
CA PHE A 106 -11.59 -14.11 -4.99
C PHE A 106 -13.10 -14.12 -5.23
N ARG A 107 -13.89 -13.61 -4.28
CA ARG A 107 -15.34 -13.42 -4.47
C ARG A 107 -15.69 -12.48 -5.62
N THR A 108 -14.94 -11.39 -5.77
CA THR A 108 -15.15 -10.48 -6.91
C THR A 108 -14.86 -11.16 -8.24
N TYR A 109 -13.84 -12.01 -8.31
CA TYR A 109 -13.56 -12.80 -9.52
C TYR A 109 -14.58 -13.91 -9.75
N GLU A 110 -15.15 -14.52 -8.71
CA GLU A 110 -16.29 -15.45 -8.82
C GLU A 110 -17.48 -14.76 -9.50
N ASP A 111 -17.88 -13.57 -9.01
CA ASP A 111 -19.01 -12.82 -9.58
C ASP A 111 -18.76 -12.40 -11.04
N ILE A 112 -17.54 -11.94 -11.36
CA ILE A 112 -17.16 -11.55 -12.73
C ILE A 112 -17.21 -12.75 -13.68
N LEU A 113 -16.67 -13.89 -13.26
CA LEU A 113 -16.64 -15.10 -14.08
C LEU A 113 -18.03 -15.73 -14.24
N ALA A 114 -18.89 -15.64 -13.23
CA ALA A 114 -20.27 -16.12 -13.30
C ALA A 114 -21.04 -15.34 -14.37
N LEU A 115 -20.83 -14.01 -14.39
CA LEU A 115 -21.40 -13.13 -15.40
C LEU A 115 -20.85 -13.39 -16.80
N ASP A 116 -19.54 -13.60 -16.95
CA ASP A 116 -18.88 -13.83 -18.24
C ASP A 116 -19.27 -15.17 -18.88
N LYS A 117 -19.47 -16.20 -18.04
CA LYS A 117 -19.86 -17.55 -18.48
C LYS A 117 -21.37 -17.78 -18.57
N ASP A 118 -22.19 -16.84 -18.10
CA ASP A 118 -23.65 -17.03 -17.91
C ASP A 118 -23.96 -18.28 -17.06
N GLU A 119 -23.17 -18.48 -16.00
CA GLU A 119 -23.27 -19.63 -15.08
C GLU A 119 -23.56 -19.14 -13.65
N ASP A 120 -24.55 -19.74 -12.98
CA ASP A 120 -24.89 -19.42 -11.59
C ASP A 120 -23.79 -19.79 -10.57
N HIS A 121 -22.81 -20.60 -10.98
CA HIS A 121 -21.72 -21.03 -10.11
C HIS A 121 -20.41 -21.22 -10.87
N VAL A 122 -19.35 -20.61 -10.36
CA VAL A 122 -17.98 -20.75 -10.86
C VAL A 122 -17.18 -21.57 -9.86
N THR A 123 -16.42 -22.56 -10.35
CA THR A 123 -15.66 -23.41 -9.44
C THR A 123 -14.45 -22.65 -8.87
N PRO A 124 -13.98 -22.97 -7.65
CA PRO A 124 -12.74 -22.40 -7.13
C PRO A 124 -11.54 -22.59 -8.06
N ASN A 125 -11.54 -23.67 -8.87
CA ASN A 125 -10.52 -23.92 -9.88
C ASN A 125 -10.60 -22.94 -11.07
N ASP A 126 -11.79 -22.55 -11.51
CA ASP A 126 -11.95 -21.53 -12.56
C ASP A 126 -11.40 -20.18 -12.10
N VAL A 127 -11.73 -19.78 -10.87
CA VAL A 127 -11.21 -18.55 -10.26
C VAL A 127 -9.70 -18.62 -10.14
N PHE A 128 -9.17 -19.75 -9.65
CA PHE A 128 -7.73 -20.00 -9.57
C PHE A 128 -7.06 -19.83 -10.92
N LEU A 129 -7.57 -20.48 -11.98
CA LEU A 129 -6.99 -20.37 -13.32
C LEU A 129 -7.07 -18.93 -13.86
N HIS A 130 -8.16 -18.22 -13.59
CA HIS A 130 -8.33 -16.83 -14.02
C HIS A 130 -7.32 -15.87 -13.36
N VAL A 131 -7.08 -15.98 -12.05
CA VAL A 131 -6.16 -15.06 -11.34
C VAL A 131 -4.69 -15.46 -11.45
N HIS A 132 -4.41 -16.66 -11.92
CA HIS A 132 -3.06 -17.24 -11.94
C HIS A 132 -2.52 -17.55 -13.34
N LYS A 133 -3.31 -17.30 -14.39
CA LYS A 133 -2.86 -17.34 -15.77
C LYS A 133 -2.71 -15.93 -16.35
N LYS A 134 -1.69 -15.77 -17.18
CA LYS A 134 -1.28 -14.49 -17.73
C LYS A 134 -2.39 -13.95 -18.63
N ASP A 135 -2.68 -12.66 -18.54
CA ASP A 135 -3.69 -11.98 -19.38
C ASP A 135 -5.08 -12.66 -19.37
N HIS A 136 -5.36 -13.48 -18.34
CA HIS A 136 -6.55 -14.32 -18.25
C HIS A 136 -6.74 -15.28 -19.44
N ASP A 137 -5.65 -15.61 -20.14
CA ASP A 137 -5.64 -16.34 -21.42
C ASP A 137 -6.04 -17.82 -21.31
N GLY A 138 -6.04 -18.38 -20.10
CA GLY A 138 -6.32 -19.80 -19.90
C GLY A 138 -5.19 -20.73 -20.33
N VAL A 139 -4.03 -20.23 -20.76
CA VAL A 139 -2.93 -21.03 -21.33
C VAL A 139 -1.69 -21.01 -20.44
N ILE A 140 -1.16 -19.83 -20.08
CA ILE A 140 0.17 -19.74 -19.45
C ILE A 140 0.03 -19.33 -18.00
N PHE A 141 0.46 -20.17 -17.07
CA PHE A 141 0.56 -19.78 -15.67
C PHE A 141 1.58 -18.66 -15.48
N ILE A 142 1.22 -17.67 -14.66
CA ILE A 142 2.08 -16.55 -14.29
C ILE A 142 3.30 -17.05 -13.50
N ASP A 143 3.21 -18.24 -12.89
CA ASP A 143 4.25 -18.88 -12.08
C ASP A 143 4.20 -20.41 -12.24
N SER A 144 5.37 -21.05 -12.36
CA SER A 144 5.50 -22.52 -12.45
C SER A 144 4.99 -23.27 -11.22
N ARG A 145 4.95 -22.65 -10.04
CA ARG A 145 4.37 -23.25 -8.82
C ARG A 145 2.87 -23.45 -8.95
N LEU A 146 2.18 -22.58 -9.69
CA LEU A 146 0.73 -22.67 -9.89
C LEU A 146 0.38 -23.90 -10.73
N VAL A 147 1.29 -24.36 -11.60
CA VAL A 147 1.18 -25.65 -12.28
C VAL A 147 1.22 -26.80 -11.27
N GLN A 148 2.18 -26.79 -10.35
CA GLN A 148 2.31 -27.83 -9.31
C GLN A 148 1.10 -27.84 -8.37
N PHE A 149 0.66 -26.67 -7.90
CA PHE A 149 -0.56 -26.55 -7.08
C PHE A 149 -1.81 -27.01 -7.83
N HIS A 150 -1.98 -26.64 -9.10
CA HIS A 150 -3.11 -27.07 -9.92
C HIS A 150 -3.13 -28.60 -10.09
N VAL A 151 -1.97 -29.21 -10.35
CA VAL A 151 -1.84 -30.67 -10.41
C VAL A 151 -2.21 -31.31 -9.07
N SER A 152 -1.79 -30.75 -7.94
CA SER A 152 -2.17 -31.25 -6.61
C SER A 152 -3.67 -31.10 -6.30
N ILE A 153 -4.32 -30.02 -6.76
CA ILE A 153 -5.76 -29.80 -6.61
C ILE A 153 -6.57 -30.80 -7.45
N LEU A 154 -6.09 -31.16 -8.65
CA LEU A 154 -6.74 -32.12 -9.55
C LEU A 154 -6.59 -33.59 -9.13
N LEU A 155 -5.73 -33.88 -8.14
CA LEU A 155 -5.44 -35.24 -7.66
C LEU A 155 -6.14 -35.58 -6.33
N ILE A 156 -7.00 -34.69 -5.82
CA ILE A 156 -7.88 -34.89 -4.65
C ILE A 156 -9.30 -35.11 -5.16
#